data_AF-A0A853IHK8-F1
#
_entry.id   AF-A0A853IHK8-F1
#
_cell.length_a   1.000
_cell.length_b   1.000
_cell.length_c   1.000
_cell.angle_alpha   90.00
_cell.angle_beta   90.00
_cell.angle_gamma   90.00
#
_symmetry.space_group_name_H-M   'P 1'
#
loop_
_entity.id
_entity.type
_entity.pdbx_description
1 polymer ?
#
loop_
_entity_poly.entity_id
_entity_poly.type
_entity_poly.pdbx_seq_one_letter_code
_entity_poly.pdbx_strand_id
1 'polypeptide(L)'
;MEQATQIVSKLSFNPGQQDIHNNQNQALNQQQTEKIINRVFEQLQAIRPAWKLSLPDGRAEAMAKKEWTKAFIKNGILSFEQLRLGFDKARSIDDKYFPDPGTFIKWCTPQLEDLGLPEPATAYHEACKHAHELTPSKAKWSHQAVYEAAKQTGFFELKSMA
;
A
#
# COMPACT_ATOMS: atom_id res chain seq x y z
N MET A 1 -34.35 -51.45 -8.95
CA MET A 1 -34.14 -50.35 -7.98
C MET A 1 -32.65 -50.24 -7.74
N GLU A 2 -31.96 -49.68 -8.73
CA GLU A 2 -30.52 -49.87 -8.97
C GLU A 2 -29.87 -48.49 -9.14
N GLN A 3 -29.99 -47.64 -8.12
CA GLN A 3 -29.40 -46.28 -8.11
C GLN A 3 -29.06 -45.81 -6.69
N ALA A 4 -28.26 -46.57 -5.94
CA ALA A 4 -27.83 -46.14 -4.60
C ALA A 4 -26.32 -46.30 -4.31
N THR A 5 -25.46 -46.58 -5.29
CA THR A 5 -24.03 -46.87 -5.00
C THR A 5 -23.03 -46.17 -5.93
N GLN A 6 -23.37 -45.02 -6.50
CA GLN A 6 -22.47 -44.30 -7.44
C GLN A 6 -22.14 -42.84 -7.07
N ILE A 7 -22.20 -42.44 -5.79
CA ILE A 7 -21.93 -41.05 -5.37
C ILE A 7 -20.62 -40.89 -4.57
N VAL A 8 -19.77 -41.91 -4.43
CA VAL A 8 -18.53 -41.81 -3.60
C VAL A 8 -17.22 -41.86 -4.40
N SER A 9 -17.25 -41.67 -5.73
CA SER A 9 -16.03 -41.84 -6.57
C SER A 9 -15.54 -40.59 -7.30
N LYS A 10 -15.83 -39.37 -6.83
CA LYS A 10 -15.37 -38.12 -7.50
C LYS A 10 -14.79 -37.03 -6.59
N LEU A 11 -14.20 -37.38 -5.46
CA LEU A 11 -13.42 -36.43 -4.66
C LEU A 11 -11.97 -36.93 -4.50
N SER A 12 -11.25 -36.98 -5.61
CA SER A 12 -9.79 -36.96 -5.58
C SER A 12 -9.34 -35.51 -5.36
N PHE A 13 -9.31 -35.07 -4.10
CA PHE A 13 -8.59 -33.85 -3.73
C PHE A 13 -7.09 -34.18 -3.82
N ASN A 14 -6.41 -33.65 -4.84
CA ASN A 14 -4.97 -33.80 -5.01
C ASN A 14 -4.29 -32.51 -4.48
N PRO A 15 -3.69 -32.51 -3.28
CA PRO A 15 -3.15 -31.30 -2.66
C PRO A 15 -1.94 -30.72 -3.42
N GLY A 16 -1.28 -31.50 -4.28
CA GLY A 16 -0.02 -31.10 -4.90
C GLY A 16 -0.10 -30.12 -6.08
N GLN A 17 -1.28 -29.84 -6.64
CA GLN A 17 -1.37 -29.02 -7.88
C GLN A 17 -1.62 -27.52 -7.63
N GLN A 18 -2.20 -27.15 -6.49
CA GLN A 18 -2.47 -25.74 -6.14
C GLN A 18 -1.23 -25.05 -5.55
N ASP A 19 -0.34 -25.79 -4.88
CA ASP A 19 0.86 -25.23 -4.27
C ASP A 19 1.96 -24.90 -5.28
N ILE A 20 2.09 -25.70 -6.36
CA ILE A 20 3.17 -25.52 -7.35
C ILE A 20 2.98 -24.24 -8.18
N HIS A 21 1.75 -23.95 -8.63
CA HIS A 21 1.46 -22.75 -9.42
C HIS A 21 1.60 -21.47 -8.58
N ASN A 22 1.22 -21.50 -7.30
CA ASN A 22 1.32 -20.35 -6.43
C ASN A 22 2.79 -20.04 -6.09
N ASN A 23 3.60 -21.07 -5.87
CA ASN A 23 5.03 -20.94 -5.59
C ASN A 23 5.82 -20.45 -6.82
N GLN A 24 5.48 -20.91 -8.03
CA GLN A 24 6.09 -20.41 -9.27
C GLN A 24 5.78 -18.93 -9.53
N ASN A 25 4.53 -18.49 -9.32
CA ASN A 25 4.15 -17.08 -9.47
C ASN A 25 4.82 -16.18 -8.42
N GLN A 26 4.96 -16.66 -7.18
CA GLN A 26 5.69 -15.95 -6.13
C GLN A 26 7.18 -15.81 -6.46
N ALA A 27 7.82 -16.87 -6.97
CA ALA A 27 9.23 -16.83 -7.37
C ALA A 27 9.47 -15.86 -8.55
N LEU A 28 8.58 -15.87 -9.56
CA LEU A 28 8.64 -14.93 -10.69
C LEU A 28 8.48 -13.47 -10.22
N ASN A 29 7.51 -13.22 -9.33
CA ASN A 29 7.30 -11.90 -8.75
C ASN A 29 8.50 -11.44 -7.91
N GLN A 30 9.10 -12.35 -7.15
CA GLN A 30 10.31 -12.05 -6.38
C GLN A 30 11.48 -11.64 -7.29
N GLN A 31 11.75 -12.39 -8.36
CA GLN A 31 12.81 -12.07 -9.30
C GLN A 31 12.58 -10.73 -10.02
N GLN A 32 11.33 -10.42 -10.37
CA GLN A 32 10.98 -9.12 -10.94
C GLN A 32 11.19 -7.99 -9.92
N THR A 33 10.75 -8.21 -8.67
CA THR A 33 10.92 -7.25 -7.58
C THR A 33 12.39 -6.99 -7.29
N GLU A 34 13.24 -8.01 -7.25
CA GLU A 34 14.68 -7.86 -7.02
C GLU A 34 15.35 -6.95 -8.07
N LYS A 35 14.95 -7.05 -9.35
CA LYS A 35 15.42 -6.15 -10.42
C LYS A 35 14.98 -4.70 -10.17
N ILE A 36 13.75 -4.50 -9.72
CA ILE A 36 13.24 -3.18 -9.35
C ILE A 36 14.04 -2.62 -8.17
N ILE A 37 14.26 -3.42 -7.13
CA ILE A 37 15.02 -3.01 -5.94
C ILE A 37 16.45 -2.60 -6.29
N ASN A 38 17.12 -3.33 -7.19
CA ASN A 38 18.46 -2.94 -7.63
C ASN A 38 18.47 -1.53 -8.24
N ARG A 39 17.51 -1.24 -9.14
CA ARG A 39 17.37 0.10 -9.73
C ARG A 39 17.01 1.15 -8.68
N VAL A 40 16.19 0.79 -7.70
CA VAL A 40 15.84 1.70 -6.60
C VAL A 40 17.05 2.07 -5.77
N PHE A 41 17.91 1.11 -5.45
CA PHE A 41 19.15 1.37 -4.73
C PHE A 41 20.11 2.25 -5.52
N GLU A 42 20.32 1.97 -6.81
CA GLU A 42 21.17 2.80 -7.69
C GLU A 42 20.70 4.27 -7.71
N GLN A 43 19.39 4.49 -7.87
CA GLN A 43 18.81 5.83 -7.88
C GLN A 43 18.90 6.51 -6.50
N LEU A 44 18.58 5.81 -5.42
CA LEU A 44 18.66 6.37 -4.07
C LEU A 44 20.10 6.69 -3.66
N GLN A 45 21.09 5.88 -4.05
CA GLN A 45 22.50 6.17 -3.83
C GLN A 45 22.97 7.43 -4.58
N ALA A 46 22.38 7.73 -5.74
CA ALA A 46 22.64 8.97 -6.47
C ALA A 46 21.97 10.19 -5.81
N ILE A 47 20.79 10.03 -5.21
CA ILE A 47 20.05 11.11 -4.53
C ILE A 47 20.60 11.39 -3.12
N ARG A 48 21.00 10.37 -2.37
CA ARG A 48 21.36 10.45 -0.95
C ARG A 48 22.87 10.29 -0.75
N PRO A 49 23.65 11.38 -0.65
CA PRO A 49 25.11 11.30 -0.64
C PRO A 49 25.70 10.56 0.57
N ALA A 50 24.97 10.46 1.70
CA ALA A 50 25.44 9.77 2.90
C ALA A 50 25.04 8.28 2.96
N TRP A 51 24.67 7.67 1.83
CA TRP A 51 24.18 6.28 1.78
C TRP A 51 25.16 5.25 2.37
N LYS A 52 26.47 5.49 2.28
CA LYS A 52 27.51 4.60 2.81
C LYS A 52 27.45 4.41 4.33
N LEU A 53 26.85 5.35 5.06
CA LEU A 53 26.64 5.19 6.50
C LEU A 53 25.62 4.10 6.81
N SER A 54 24.58 3.97 5.98
CA SER A 54 23.55 2.95 6.13
C SER A 54 23.95 1.62 5.48
N LEU A 55 24.75 1.67 4.41
CA LEU A 55 25.17 0.50 3.61
C LEU A 55 26.71 0.47 3.50
N PRO A 56 27.43 0.08 4.58
CA PRO A 56 28.88 0.19 4.64
C PRO A 56 29.63 -0.83 3.78
N ASP A 57 29.05 -2.01 3.56
CA ASP A 57 29.65 -3.08 2.76
C ASP A 57 28.61 -3.82 1.90
N GLY A 58 29.09 -4.66 0.98
CA GLY A 58 28.23 -5.40 0.05
C GLY A 58 27.32 -6.44 0.73
N ARG A 59 27.66 -6.92 1.94
CA ARG A 59 26.80 -7.83 2.70
C ARG A 59 25.63 -7.06 3.30
N ALA A 60 25.89 -5.89 3.89
CA ALA A 60 24.86 -5.00 4.40
C ALA A 60 23.91 -4.56 3.29
N GLU A 61 24.43 -4.20 2.10
CA GLU A 61 23.61 -3.89 0.94
C GLU A 61 22.76 -5.09 0.50
N ALA A 62 23.33 -6.29 0.39
CA ALA A 62 22.59 -7.49 0.01
C ALA A 62 21.48 -7.84 1.02
N MET A 63 21.74 -7.67 2.32
CA MET A 63 20.74 -7.87 3.37
C MET A 63 19.62 -6.82 3.27
N ALA A 64 19.97 -5.55 3.08
CA ALA A 64 19.00 -4.48 2.91
C ALA A 64 18.11 -4.73 1.68
N LYS A 65 18.69 -5.10 0.53
CA LYS A 65 17.94 -5.43 -0.70
C LYS A 65 16.94 -6.56 -0.48
N LYS A 66 17.33 -7.63 0.23
CA LYS A 66 16.40 -8.73 0.57
C LYS A 66 15.22 -8.24 1.41
N GLU A 67 15.47 -7.38 2.40
CA GLU A 67 14.41 -6.86 3.25
C GLU A 67 13.50 -5.90 2.49
N TRP A 68 14.07 -5.06 1.62
CA TRP A 68 13.31 -4.20 0.71
C TRP A 68 12.45 -5.02 -0.25
N THR A 69 12.95 -6.10 -0.83
CA THR A 69 12.16 -7.01 -1.68
C THR A 69 10.92 -7.53 -0.94
N LYS A 70 11.09 -8.02 0.29
CA LYS A 70 9.96 -8.49 1.10
C LYS A 70 8.96 -7.36 1.39
N ALA A 71 9.46 -6.17 1.75
CA ALA A 71 8.63 -5.02 2.04
C ALA A 71 7.82 -4.56 0.81
N PHE A 72 8.43 -4.56 -0.37
CA PHE A 72 7.77 -4.17 -1.63
C PHE A 72 6.71 -5.18 -2.04
N ILE A 73 7.00 -6.48 -1.97
CA ILE A 73 6.02 -7.54 -2.24
C ILE A 73 4.84 -7.41 -1.27
N LYS A 74 5.12 -7.24 0.03
CA LYS A 74 4.08 -7.12 1.06
C LYS A 74 3.15 -5.92 0.84
N ASN A 75 3.68 -4.79 0.36
CA ASN A 75 2.92 -3.56 0.15
C ASN A 75 2.45 -3.37 -1.31
N GLY A 76 2.74 -4.30 -2.21
CA GLY A 76 2.35 -4.22 -3.62
C GLY A 76 2.99 -3.06 -4.38
N ILE A 77 4.19 -2.62 -4.00
CA ILE A 77 4.92 -1.55 -4.70
C ILE A 77 5.65 -2.15 -5.91
N LEU A 78 4.95 -2.20 -7.03
CA LEU A 78 5.45 -2.81 -8.27
C LEU A 78 5.27 -1.91 -9.50
N SER A 79 4.58 -0.78 -9.38
CA SER A 79 4.33 0.12 -10.50
C SER A 79 5.42 1.17 -10.67
N PHE A 80 5.76 1.48 -11.92
CA PHE A 80 6.69 2.56 -12.26
C PHE A 80 6.19 3.93 -11.74
N GLU A 81 4.89 4.17 -11.74
CA GLU A 81 4.29 5.42 -11.27
C GLU A 81 4.52 5.64 -9.76
N GLN A 82 4.31 4.59 -8.96
CA GLN A 82 4.58 4.63 -7.51
C GLN A 82 6.05 4.95 -7.23
N LEU A 83 6.98 4.32 -7.96
CA LEU A 83 8.41 4.60 -7.81
C LEU A 83 8.75 6.03 -8.21
N ARG A 84 8.15 6.54 -9.29
CA ARG A 84 8.33 7.93 -9.72
C ARG A 84 7.94 8.91 -8.60
N LEU A 85 6.77 8.73 -8.00
CA LEU A 85 6.33 9.55 -6.86
C LEU A 85 7.33 9.46 -5.70
N GLY A 86 7.78 8.24 -5.39
CA GLY A 86 8.78 8.00 -4.36
C GLY A 86 10.09 8.76 -4.60
N PHE A 87 10.59 8.76 -5.83
CA PHE A 87 11.82 9.49 -6.19
C PHE A 87 11.64 11.00 -6.27
N ASP A 88 10.50 11.48 -6.78
CA ASP A 88 10.21 12.91 -6.82
C ASP A 88 10.16 13.47 -5.40
N LYS A 89 9.53 12.75 -4.46
CA LYS A 89 9.52 13.10 -3.03
C LYS A 89 10.89 12.93 -2.36
N ALA A 90 11.65 11.91 -2.72
CA ALA A 90 13.02 11.75 -2.22
C ALA A 90 13.90 12.94 -2.61
N ARG A 91 13.74 13.50 -3.83
CA ARG A 91 14.47 14.67 -4.31
C ARG A 91 14.01 15.98 -3.67
N SER A 92 12.75 16.08 -3.24
CA SER A 92 12.24 17.31 -2.59
C SER A 92 12.60 17.41 -1.11
N ILE A 93 12.85 16.28 -0.44
CA ILE A 93 13.20 16.24 0.98
C ILE A 93 14.70 16.52 1.15
N ASP A 94 15.03 17.54 1.93
CA ASP A 94 16.41 17.87 2.33
C ASP A 94 16.91 16.91 3.42
N ASP A 95 17.24 15.70 3.00
CA ASP A 95 17.89 14.68 3.83
C ASP A 95 19.05 14.05 3.05
N LYS A 96 20.16 13.77 3.72
CA LYS A 96 21.33 13.14 3.12
C LYS A 96 21.39 11.63 3.34
N TYR A 97 20.61 11.10 4.28
CA TYR A 97 20.67 9.69 4.68
C TYR A 97 19.86 8.78 3.76
N PHE A 98 20.25 7.50 3.71
CA PHE A 98 19.50 6.49 2.97
C PHE A 98 18.21 6.17 3.75
N PRO A 99 17.03 6.21 3.12
CA PRO A 99 15.77 5.95 3.81
C PRO A 99 15.66 4.48 4.24
N ASP A 100 14.84 4.22 5.24
CA ASP A 100 14.37 2.85 5.52
C ASP A 100 13.32 2.43 4.46
N PRO A 101 13.08 1.12 4.25
CA PRO A 101 12.12 0.65 3.24
C PRO A 101 10.70 1.15 3.50
N GLY A 102 10.27 1.27 4.76
CA GLY A 102 8.94 1.74 5.10
C GLY A 102 8.73 3.21 4.74
N THR A 103 9.73 4.04 4.99
CA THR A 103 9.72 5.46 4.62
C THR A 103 9.68 5.63 3.10
N PHE A 104 10.47 4.88 2.34
CA PHE A 104 10.41 4.97 0.88
C PHE A 104 9.05 4.48 0.33
N ILE A 105 8.48 3.40 0.89
CA ILE A 105 7.14 2.91 0.51
C ILE A 105 6.05 3.97 0.79
N LYS A 106 6.15 4.71 1.90
CA LYS A 106 5.26 5.84 2.18
C LYS A 106 5.36 6.93 1.13
N TRP A 107 6.57 7.21 0.61
CA TRP A 107 6.75 8.18 -0.47
C TRP A 107 6.18 7.70 -1.80
N CYS A 108 6.16 6.38 -2.02
CA CYS A 108 5.59 5.77 -3.22
C CYS A 108 4.05 5.76 -3.25
N THR A 109 3.40 6.07 -2.12
CA THR A 109 1.94 6.08 -2.00
C THR A 109 1.45 7.52 -1.89
N PRO A 110 0.51 7.98 -2.75
CA PRO A 110 -0.07 9.31 -2.64
C PRO A 110 -0.69 9.48 -1.25
N GLN A 111 -0.38 10.58 -0.58
CA GLN A 111 -0.97 10.88 0.72
C GLN A 111 -2.36 11.51 0.52
N LEU A 112 -3.17 11.53 1.58
CA LEU A 112 -4.53 12.09 1.53
C LEU A 112 -4.48 13.57 1.10
N GLU A 113 -3.45 14.29 1.55
CA GLU A 113 -3.24 15.69 1.24
C GLU A 113 -2.94 15.92 -0.24
N ASP A 114 -2.21 14.99 -0.88
CA ASP A 114 -1.92 15.05 -2.33
C ASP A 114 -3.20 14.91 -3.17
N LEU A 115 -4.25 14.32 -2.57
CA LEU A 115 -5.57 14.14 -3.17
C LEU A 115 -6.58 15.23 -2.72
N GLY A 116 -6.14 16.20 -1.91
CA GLY A 116 -7.01 17.23 -1.35
C GLY A 116 -8.00 16.72 -0.29
N LEU A 117 -7.80 15.50 0.23
CA LEU A 117 -8.60 14.98 1.33
C LEU A 117 -8.08 15.49 2.68
N PRO A 118 -8.98 15.87 3.61
CA PRO A 118 -8.59 16.17 4.98
C PRO A 118 -8.12 14.92 5.73
N GLU A 119 -7.32 15.14 6.76
CA GLU A 119 -6.87 14.10 7.69
C GLU A 119 -8.09 13.39 8.34
N PRO A 120 -8.06 12.07 8.59
CA PRO A 120 -9.27 11.31 8.92
C PRO A 120 -10.00 11.82 10.17
N ALA A 121 -9.29 12.27 11.20
CA ALA A 121 -9.92 12.83 12.39
C ALA A 121 -10.65 14.15 12.09
N THR A 122 -10.05 15.00 11.26
CA THR A 122 -10.66 16.25 10.79
C THR A 122 -11.89 15.97 9.93
N ALA A 123 -11.79 15.02 9.00
CA ALA A 123 -12.91 14.56 8.16
C ALA A 123 -14.09 14.04 9.01
N TYR A 124 -13.79 13.27 10.06
CA TYR A 124 -14.78 12.74 10.98
C TYR A 124 -15.49 13.83 11.77
N HIS A 125 -14.74 14.77 12.36
CA HIS A 125 -15.34 15.91 13.08
C HIS A 125 -16.22 16.77 12.17
N GLU A 126 -15.79 17.01 10.94
CA GLU A 126 -16.59 17.69 9.93
C GLU A 126 -17.90 16.93 9.65
N ALA A 127 -17.81 15.61 9.45
CA ALA A 127 -18.97 14.75 9.23
C ALA A 127 -19.98 14.79 10.40
N CYS A 128 -19.51 14.68 11.64
CA CYS A 128 -20.37 14.78 12.83
C CYS A 128 -21.05 16.15 12.94
N LYS A 129 -20.31 17.23 12.67
CA LYS A 129 -20.83 18.59 12.69
C LYS A 129 -21.93 18.80 11.65
N HIS A 130 -21.66 18.45 10.39
CA HIS A 130 -22.63 18.63 9.31
C HIS A 130 -23.78 17.62 9.36
N ALA A 131 -23.61 16.48 10.04
CA ALA A 131 -24.72 15.56 10.30
C ALA A 131 -25.83 16.27 11.08
N HIS A 132 -25.51 17.07 12.10
CA HIS A 132 -26.50 17.78 12.93
C HIS A 132 -27.31 18.83 12.17
N GLU A 133 -26.86 19.28 11.00
CA GLU A 133 -27.59 20.24 10.20
C GLU A 133 -28.91 19.66 9.66
N LEU A 134 -29.89 20.53 9.46
CA LEU A 134 -31.20 20.17 8.89
C LEU A 134 -31.09 19.70 7.43
N THR A 135 -30.08 20.19 6.71
CA THR A 135 -29.83 19.81 5.30
C THR A 135 -28.35 19.50 5.06
N PRO A 136 -27.85 18.32 5.46
CA PRO A 136 -26.45 17.94 5.28
C PRO A 136 -25.97 17.96 3.82
N SER A 137 -26.89 17.80 2.86
CA SER A 137 -26.58 17.83 1.43
C SER A 137 -26.32 19.24 0.87
N LYS A 138 -26.62 20.31 1.62
CA LYS A 138 -26.34 21.70 1.25
C LYS A 138 -25.18 22.31 2.07
N ALA A 139 -24.61 21.53 2.99
CA ALA A 139 -23.46 21.95 3.77
C ALA A 139 -22.23 22.15 2.86
N LYS A 140 -21.31 23.00 3.31
CA LYS A 140 -20.03 23.22 2.62
C LYS A 140 -19.03 22.17 3.08
N TRP A 141 -18.96 21.07 2.35
CA TRP A 141 -17.99 20.00 2.58
C TRP A 141 -16.61 20.38 2.07
N SER A 142 -15.58 20.01 2.81
CA SER A 142 -14.17 20.18 2.43
C SER A 142 -13.81 19.36 1.19
N HIS A 143 -14.39 18.16 1.07
CA HIS A 143 -14.17 17.28 -0.07
C HIS A 143 -15.38 16.36 -0.30
N GLN A 144 -15.68 16.03 -1.55
CA GLN A 144 -16.83 15.16 -1.90
C GLN A 144 -16.73 13.79 -1.23
N ALA A 145 -15.52 13.24 -1.12
CA ALA A 145 -15.28 11.96 -0.45
C ALA A 145 -15.74 11.97 1.03
N VAL A 146 -15.62 13.11 1.72
CA VAL A 146 -16.05 13.25 3.13
C VAL A 146 -17.58 13.20 3.23
N TYR A 147 -18.28 13.90 2.33
CA TYR A 147 -19.74 13.84 2.25
C TYR A 147 -20.24 12.43 1.94
N GLU A 148 -19.67 11.77 0.93
CA GLU A 148 -20.12 10.42 0.55
C GLU A 148 -19.81 9.40 1.65
N ALA A 149 -18.67 9.52 2.35
CA ALA A 149 -18.37 8.70 3.51
C ALA A 149 -19.38 8.94 4.65
N ALA A 150 -19.68 10.21 4.98
CA ALA A 150 -20.66 10.55 6.01
C ALA A 150 -22.07 10.03 5.68
N LYS A 151 -22.47 10.12 4.41
CA LYS A 151 -23.75 9.61 3.89
C LYS A 151 -23.82 8.08 3.98
N GLN A 152 -22.73 7.38 3.65
CA GLN A 152 -22.64 5.91 3.75
C GLN A 152 -22.69 5.42 5.20
N THR A 153 -22.00 6.12 6.11
CA THR A 153 -22.09 5.85 7.55
C THR A 153 -23.49 6.12 8.09
N GLY A 154 -24.18 7.12 7.53
CA GLY A 154 -25.52 7.52 7.93
C GLY A 154 -25.49 8.71 8.89
N PHE A 155 -26.20 9.78 8.52
CA PHE A 155 -26.24 11.02 9.32
C PHE A 155 -26.91 10.84 10.68
N PHE A 156 -27.78 9.84 10.86
CA PHE A 156 -28.39 9.54 12.16
C PHE A 156 -27.37 8.91 13.11
N GLU A 157 -26.61 7.92 12.65
CA GLU A 157 -25.56 7.26 13.42
C GLU A 157 -24.50 8.26 13.88
N LEU A 158 -24.03 9.11 12.95
CA LEU A 158 -23.06 10.17 13.25
C LEU A 158 -23.56 11.18 14.30
N LYS A 159 -24.87 11.45 14.38
CA LYS A 159 -25.44 12.30 15.44
C LYS A 159 -25.41 11.64 16.81
N SER A 160 -25.55 10.31 16.84
CA SER A 160 -25.61 9.54 18.09
C SER A 160 -24.23 9.28 18.71
N MET A 161 -23.17 9.41 17.90
CA MET A 161 -21.78 9.10 18.26
C MET A 161 -20.91 10.35 18.51
N ALA A 162 -21.48 11.55 18.32
CA ALA A 162 -20.79 12.83 18.50
C ALA A 162 -20.98 13.42 19.90
#